data_AF-A0A0H2RH76-F1
#
_entry.id   AF-A0A0H2RH76-F1
#
_cell.length_a   1.000
_cell.length_b   1.000
_cell.length_c   1.000
_cell.angle_alpha   90.00
_cell.angle_beta   90.00
_cell.angle_gamma   90.00
#
_symmetry.space_group_name_H-M   'P 1'
#
loop_
_entity.id
_entity.type
_entity.pdbx_description
1 polymer ?
#
loop_
_entity_poly.entity_id
_entity_poly.type
_entity_poly.pdbx_seq_one_letter_code
_entity_poly.pdbx_strand_id
1 'polypeptide(L)'
;MQGPLPNIISLPYGKCPPLHIQAPSWKQLLILLTRMSESRIEPTVEAVAATKTELKLRTVVQFIKIHPSSSEWRTVLYLTIDVPVAPGTANPHKYSNGDVCTLPFSYTLSALPTLLRDSADSAMAKYYSIPQSASLPYPTLPIRLPNFAMYLHAALSESRKTMNDSSSGTRRLAKMVDGFYPADPSSAEGLGPEMTAPIRVGGLFKRAFGRNQKNSTTNSARGGNADTYEFITPFRMDEWG
;
A
#
# COMPACT_ATOMS: atom_id res chain seq x y z
N MET A 1 0.82 -3.71 -22.74
CA MET A 1 0.98 -2.27 -23.00
C MET A 1 2.45 -1.93 -22.83
N GLN A 2 3.17 -1.66 -23.93
CA GLN A 2 4.57 -1.21 -23.93
C GLN A 2 4.59 0.25 -24.41
N GLY A 3 4.84 1.16 -23.49
CA GLY A 3 4.97 2.60 -23.72
C GLY A 3 5.39 3.27 -22.41
N PRO A 4 6.03 4.45 -22.45
CA PRO A 4 6.34 5.20 -21.24
C PRO A 4 5.04 5.45 -20.47
N LEU A 5 5.09 5.32 -19.15
CA LEU A 5 3.90 5.48 -18.32
C LEU A 5 3.43 6.93 -18.45
N PRO A 6 2.13 7.17 -18.73
CA PRO A 6 1.67 8.51 -19.03
C PRO A 6 1.78 9.43 -17.81
N ASN A 7 2.01 10.71 -18.06
CA ASN A 7 2.03 11.74 -17.02
C ASN A 7 0.66 11.89 -16.34
N ILE A 8 -0.42 11.50 -17.03
CA ILE A 8 -1.78 11.52 -16.51
C ILE A 8 -2.38 10.12 -16.61
N ILE A 9 -2.78 9.59 -15.47
CA ILE A 9 -3.47 8.32 -15.34
C ILE A 9 -4.93 8.62 -15.04
N SER A 10 -5.78 8.55 -16.05
CA SER A 10 -7.21 8.86 -15.91
C SER A 10 -7.98 7.66 -15.37
N LEU A 11 -8.72 7.85 -14.28
CA LEU A 11 -9.60 6.86 -13.68
C LEU A 11 -11.06 7.11 -14.07
N PRO A 12 -11.72 6.16 -14.74
CA PRO A 12 -13.16 6.23 -14.98
C PRO A 12 -13.97 6.04 -13.70
N TYR A 13 -15.22 6.51 -13.72
CA TYR A 13 -16.19 6.36 -12.64
C TYR A 13 -17.29 5.37 -13.03
N GLY A 14 -17.73 4.52 -12.10
CA GLY A 14 -18.80 3.56 -12.31
C GLY A 14 -18.34 2.21 -12.87
N LYS A 15 -18.96 1.75 -13.97
CA LYS A 15 -18.79 0.38 -14.51
C LYS A 15 -17.49 0.24 -15.31
N CYS A 16 -16.35 0.26 -14.62
CA CYS A 16 -15.04 0.15 -15.23
C CYS A 16 -14.14 -0.85 -14.48
N PRO A 17 -13.23 -1.54 -15.18
CA PRO A 17 -12.25 -2.37 -14.50
C PRO A 17 -11.29 -1.50 -13.67
N PRO A 18 -10.80 -2.00 -12.52
CA PRO A 18 -9.83 -1.28 -11.72
C PRO A 18 -8.51 -1.13 -12.47
N LEU A 19 -7.89 0.05 -12.36
CA LEU A 19 -6.51 0.25 -12.77
C LEU A 19 -5.61 -0.54 -11.82
N HIS A 20 -4.52 -1.12 -12.32
CA HIS A 20 -3.55 -1.78 -11.46
C HIS A 20 -2.10 -1.36 -11.70
N ILE A 21 -1.31 -1.39 -10.64
CA ILE A 21 0.14 -1.14 -10.63
C ILE A 21 0.80 -2.32 -9.92
N GLN A 22 1.84 -2.90 -10.50
CA GLN A 22 2.51 -4.06 -9.94
C GLN A 22 3.98 -3.76 -9.67
N ALA A 23 4.50 -4.29 -8.56
CA ALA A 23 5.92 -4.29 -8.24
C ALA A 23 6.33 -5.62 -7.57
N PRO A 24 7.63 -5.99 -7.59
CA PRO A 24 8.10 -7.20 -6.94
C PRO A 24 7.98 -7.16 -5.40
N SER A 25 8.08 -5.98 -4.77
CA SER A 25 7.84 -5.83 -3.32
C SER A 25 7.11 -4.54 -2.98
N TRP A 26 6.59 -4.46 -1.74
CA TRP A 26 5.98 -3.24 -1.20
C TRP A 26 6.96 -2.06 -1.22
N LYS A 27 8.22 -2.28 -0.84
CA LYS A 27 9.26 -1.25 -0.89
C LYS A 27 9.49 -0.74 -2.31
N GLN A 28 9.67 -1.66 -3.26
CA GLN A 28 9.91 -1.29 -4.67
C GLN A 28 8.72 -0.57 -5.28
N LEU A 29 7.49 -0.90 -4.86
CA LEU A 29 6.28 -0.18 -5.22
C LEU A 29 6.33 1.28 -4.75
N LEU A 30 6.68 1.53 -3.49
CA LEU A 30 6.78 2.90 -2.96
C LEU A 30 7.87 3.70 -3.68
N ILE A 31 9.05 3.11 -3.89
CA ILE A 31 10.16 3.74 -4.64
C ILE A 31 9.73 4.06 -6.07
N LEU A 32 9.01 3.15 -6.73
CA LEU A 32 8.49 3.39 -8.08
C LEU A 32 7.58 4.62 -8.09
N LEU A 33 6.61 4.67 -7.17
CA LEU A 33 5.65 5.77 -7.10
C LEU A 33 6.31 7.13 -6.78
N THR A 34 7.34 7.17 -5.93
CA THR A 34 8.07 8.41 -5.60
C THR A 34 8.95 8.90 -6.75
N ARG A 35 9.53 8.00 -7.54
CA ARG A 35 10.33 8.35 -8.73
C ARG A 35 9.50 8.91 -9.88
N MET A 36 8.19 8.65 -9.89
CA MET A 36 7.26 9.11 -10.92
C MET A 36 6.63 10.46 -10.55
N SER A 37 7.47 11.47 -10.33
CA SER A 37 7.07 12.77 -9.79
C SER A 37 6.14 13.58 -10.70
N GLU A 38 6.24 13.38 -12.02
CA GLU A 38 5.39 14.04 -13.02
C GLU A 38 4.05 13.35 -13.21
N SER A 39 3.95 12.08 -12.81
CA SER A 39 2.73 11.29 -12.97
C SER A 39 1.71 11.59 -11.87
N ARG A 40 0.45 11.70 -12.28
CA ARG A 40 -0.68 11.86 -11.36
C ARG A 40 -1.89 11.06 -11.80
N ILE A 41 -2.70 10.69 -10.82
CA ILE A 41 -3.96 10.00 -10.98
C ILE A 41 -5.07 11.05 -10.94
N GLU A 42 -5.88 11.12 -11.99
CA GLU A 42 -6.98 12.07 -12.12
C GLU A 42 -8.27 11.34 -12.47
N PRO A 43 -9.44 11.87 -12.08
CA PRO A 43 -10.70 11.36 -12.59
C PRO A 43 -10.85 11.71 -14.08
N THR A 44 -11.55 10.88 -14.85
CA THR A 44 -11.96 11.27 -16.21
C THR A 44 -12.90 12.48 -16.19
N VAL A 45 -12.99 13.23 -17.28
CA VAL A 45 -13.92 14.37 -17.40
C VAL A 45 -15.37 13.92 -17.14
N GLU A 46 -15.73 12.71 -17.61
CA GLU A 46 -17.03 12.09 -17.35
C GLU A 46 -17.26 11.81 -15.86
N ALA A 47 -16.23 11.35 -15.14
CA ALA A 47 -16.30 11.12 -13.71
C ALA A 47 -16.55 12.42 -12.94
N VAL A 48 -15.87 13.51 -13.33
CA VAL A 48 -16.09 14.84 -12.74
C VAL A 48 -17.49 15.35 -13.05
N ALA A 49 -17.98 15.17 -14.28
CA ALA A 49 -19.32 15.60 -14.67
C ALA A 49 -20.43 14.80 -13.99
N ALA A 50 -20.23 13.51 -13.75
CA ALA A 50 -21.21 12.62 -13.13
C ALA A 50 -21.38 12.86 -11.62
N THR A 51 -20.39 13.48 -10.97
CA THR A 51 -20.30 13.52 -9.50
C THR A 51 -20.21 14.96 -9.00
N LYS A 52 -21.16 15.37 -8.15
CA LYS A 52 -21.19 16.72 -7.56
C LYS A 52 -20.33 16.86 -6.30
N THR A 53 -19.59 15.80 -5.95
CA THR A 53 -18.80 15.71 -4.72
C THR A 53 -17.35 15.46 -5.06
N GLU A 54 -16.47 15.75 -4.10
CA GLU A 54 -15.06 15.42 -4.21
C GLU A 54 -14.85 13.91 -4.44
N LEU A 55 -14.07 13.58 -5.47
CA LEU A 55 -13.79 12.21 -5.85
C LEU A 55 -12.63 11.68 -5.02
N LYS A 56 -12.84 10.51 -4.41
CA LYS A 56 -11.85 9.87 -3.53
C LYS A 56 -11.31 8.60 -4.16
N LEU A 57 -10.06 8.29 -3.88
CA LEU A 57 -9.36 7.11 -4.37
C LEU A 57 -9.55 5.94 -3.40
N ARG A 58 -10.09 4.83 -3.89
CA ARG A 58 -10.08 3.54 -3.18
C ARG A 58 -8.89 2.72 -3.63
N THR A 59 -8.21 2.11 -2.67
CA THR A 59 -7.05 1.25 -2.91
C THR A 59 -7.25 -0.12 -2.31
N VAL A 60 -7.05 -1.15 -3.13
CA VAL A 60 -6.93 -2.54 -2.70
C VAL A 60 -5.52 -3.01 -2.99
N VAL A 61 -4.84 -3.53 -1.98
CA VAL A 61 -3.51 -4.13 -2.10
C VAL A 61 -3.67 -5.62 -2.22
N GLN A 62 -3.07 -6.22 -3.24
CA GLN A 62 -3.03 -7.66 -3.42
C GLN A 62 -1.58 -8.16 -3.42
N PHE A 63 -1.33 -9.25 -2.71
CA PHE A 63 -0.08 -9.98 -2.70
C PHE A 63 -0.30 -11.31 -3.42
N ILE A 64 0.49 -11.61 -4.44
CA ILE A 64 0.32 -12.79 -5.29
C ILE A 64 1.61 -13.58 -5.35
N LYS A 65 1.53 -14.89 -5.17
CA LYS A 65 2.62 -15.81 -5.47
C LYS A 65 2.72 -16.03 -6.97
N ILE A 66 3.95 -16.03 -7.49
CA ILE A 66 4.22 -16.40 -8.89
C ILE A 66 3.89 -17.88 -9.12
N HIS A 67 4.14 -18.73 -8.12
CA HIS A 67 3.90 -20.17 -8.17
C HIS A 67 3.54 -20.71 -6.77
N PRO A 68 2.69 -21.75 -6.62
CA PRO A 68 2.28 -22.28 -5.31
C PRO A 68 3.44 -22.68 -4.39
N SER A 69 4.48 -23.27 -4.97
CA SER A 69 5.70 -23.65 -4.26
C SER A 69 6.70 -22.51 -4.07
N SER A 70 6.50 -21.35 -4.70
CA SER A 70 7.38 -20.20 -4.53
C SER A 70 7.16 -19.54 -3.16
N SER A 71 8.26 -19.07 -2.59
CA SER A 71 8.27 -18.16 -1.45
C SER A 71 8.17 -16.70 -1.87
N GLU A 72 8.30 -16.40 -3.16
CA GLU A 72 8.27 -15.04 -3.69
C GLU A 72 6.83 -14.55 -3.89
N TRP A 73 6.55 -13.37 -3.34
CA TRP A 73 5.29 -12.66 -3.47
C TRP A 73 5.48 -11.38 -4.26
N ARG A 74 4.51 -11.01 -5.10
CA ARG A 74 4.47 -9.71 -5.78
C ARG A 74 3.36 -8.86 -5.21
N THR A 75 3.56 -7.54 -5.19
CA THR A 75 2.54 -6.59 -4.75
C THR A 75 1.84 -5.99 -5.96
N VAL A 76 0.52 -5.96 -5.93
CA VAL A 76 -0.34 -5.33 -6.93
C VAL A 76 -1.28 -4.36 -6.21
N LEU A 77 -1.30 -3.11 -6.64
CA LEU A 77 -2.32 -2.14 -6.25
C LEU A 77 -3.45 -2.18 -7.26
N TYR A 78 -4.68 -2.16 -6.79
CA TYR A 78 -5.88 -1.91 -7.58
C TYR A 78 -6.51 -0.60 -7.13
N LEU A 79 -6.83 0.25 -8.11
CA LEU A 79 -7.24 1.62 -7.93
C LEU A 79 -8.59 1.85 -8.61
N THR A 80 -9.53 2.41 -7.86
CA THR A 80 -10.86 2.79 -8.34
C THR A 80 -11.28 4.11 -7.68
N ILE A 81 -12.18 4.85 -8.32
CA ILE A 81 -12.85 5.97 -7.66
C ILE A 81 -13.89 5.41 -6.67
N ASP A 82 -13.99 6.03 -5.49
CA ASP A 82 -15.01 5.69 -4.51
C ASP A 82 -16.41 5.92 -5.08
N VAL A 83 -17.28 4.91 -4.95
CA VAL A 83 -18.67 4.99 -5.41
C VAL A 83 -19.58 4.74 -4.22
N PRO A 84 -20.53 5.64 -3.94
CA PRO A 84 -21.49 5.42 -2.86
C PRO A 84 -22.30 4.14 -3.13
N VAL A 85 -22.62 3.43 -2.06
CA VAL A 85 -23.44 2.22 -2.14
C VAL A 85 -24.83 2.61 -2.65
N ALA A 86 -25.27 1.99 -3.74
CA ALA A 86 -26.56 2.30 -4.34
C ALA A 86 -27.72 1.95 -3.38
N PRO A 87 -28.79 2.77 -3.31
CA PRO A 87 -29.98 2.45 -2.53
C PRO A 87 -30.58 1.13 -3.04
N GLY A 88 -30.90 0.21 -2.12
CA GLY A 88 -31.41 -1.12 -2.47
C GLY A 88 -30.33 -2.21 -2.65
N THR A 89 -29.04 -1.87 -2.49
CA THR A 89 -27.97 -2.87 -2.44
C THR A 89 -28.17 -3.78 -1.22
N ALA A 90 -28.19 -5.10 -1.43
CA ALA A 90 -28.28 -6.06 -0.34
C ALA A 90 -27.03 -5.98 0.57
N ASN A 91 -27.25 -5.97 1.89
CA ASN A 91 -26.21 -5.86 2.92
C ASN A 91 -25.28 -4.64 2.72
N PRO A 92 -25.80 -3.41 2.66
CA PRO A 92 -25.00 -2.22 2.34
C PRO A 92 -23.91 -1.96 3.39
N HIS A 93 -24.16 -2.34 4.65
CA HIS A 93 -23.22 -2.22 5.76
C HIS A 93 -21.88 -2.91 5.53
N LYS A 94 -21.83 -3.98 4.70
CA LYS A 94 -20.57 -4.69 4.44
C LYS A 94 -19.55 -3.84 3.67
N TYR A 95 -19.99 -2.80 2.96
CA TYR A 95 -19.11 -1.91 2.21
C TYR A 95 -18.76 -0.63 2.99
N SER A 96 -19.38 -0.41 4.16
CA SER A 96 -19.17 0.78 4.99
C SER A 96 -18.62 0.49 6.38
N ASN A 97 -18.56 -0.78 6.79
CA ASN A 97 -18.06 -1.22 8.11
C ASN A 97 -16.53 -1.15 8.26
N GLY A 98 -15.78 -0.79 7.21
CA GLY A 98 -14.32 -0.75 7.24
C GLY A 98 -13.65 -2.13 7.26
N ASP A 99 -14.36 -3.19 6.88
CA ASP A 99 -13.76 -4.52 6.75
C ASP A 99 -12.69 -4.53 5.65
N VAL A 100 -11.46 -4.85 6.04
CA VAL A 100 -10.29 -4.89 5.17
C VAL A 100 -10.27 -6.11 4.26
N CYS A 101 -11.07 -7.13 4.56
CA CYS A 101 -11.22 -8.34 3.76
C CYS A 101 -12.34 -8.23 2.72
N THR A 102 -13.13 -7.14 2.76
CA THR A 102 -14.22 -6.90 1.83
C THR A 102 -13.77 -5.91 0.74
N LEU A 103 -14.01 -6.27 -0.53
CA LEU A 103 -13.74 -5.35 -1.63
C LEU A 103 -14.71 -4.16 -1.61
N PRO A 104 -14.24 -2.94 -1.95
CA PRO A 104 -15.10 -1.76 -2.03
C PRO A 104 -16.27 -1.96 -3.00
N PHE A 105 -17.37 -1.23 -2.78
CA PHE A 105 -18.57 -1.34 -3.62
C PHE A 105 -18.29 -1.10 -5.12
N SER A 106 -17.31 -0.25 -5.45
CA SER A 106 -16.86 0.00 -6.83
C SER A 106 -16.50 -1.29 -7.59
N TYR A 107 -16.02 -2.33 -6.89
CA TYR A 107 -15.65 -3.62 -7.49
C TYR A 107 -16.85 -4.51 -7.84
N THR A 108 -18.08 -4.10 -7.48
CA THR A 108 -19.32 -4.79 -7.89
C THR A 108 -19.90 -4.26 -9.18
N LEU A 109 -19.38 -3.12 -9.68
CA LEU A 109 -19.91 -2.44 -10.86
C LEU A 109 -19.34 -3.00 -12.16
N SER A 110 -18.25 -3.77 -12.09
CA SER A 110 -17.58 -4.37 -13.23
C SER A 110 -17.13 -5.81 -12.91
N ALA A 111 -16.70 -6.54 -13.92
CA ALA A 111 -16.18 -7.89 -13.71
C ALA A 111 -14.90 -7.85 -12.88
N LEU A 112 -14.89 -8.59 -11.77
CA LEU A 112 -13.73 -8.71 -10.90
C LEU A 112 -12.52 -9.27 -11.67
N PRO A 113 -11.34 -8.66 -11.54
CA PRO A 113 -10.09 -9.25 -12.01
C PRO A 113 -9.97 -10.68 -11.49
N THR A 114 -9.53 -11.62 -12.33
CA THR A 114 -9.52 -13.07 -12.01
C THR A 114 -8.83 -13.35 -10.68
N LEU A 115 -7.72 -12.65 -10.39
CA LEU A 115 -6.94 -12.82 -9.17
C LEU A 115 -7.68 -12.33 -7.92
N LEU A 116 -8.66 -11.43 -8.04
CA LEU A 116 -9.48 -10.92 -6.92
C LEU A 116 -10.78 -11.71 -6.71
N ARG A 117 -11.06 -12.73 -7.52
CA ARG A 117 -12.27 -13.56 -7.37
C ARG A 117 -12.17 -14.56 -6.23
N ASP A 118 -10.95 -14.93 -5.88
CA ASP A 118 -10.68 -15.81 -4.74
C ASP A 118 -10.93 -15.09 -3.41
N SER A 119 -10.99 -15.86 -2.32
CA SER A 119 -11.08 -15.31 -0.97
C SER A 119 -9.91 -14.38 -0.65
N ALA A 120 -10.13 -13.43 0.27
CA ALA A 120 -9.11 -12.50 0.76
C ALA A 120 -7.85 -13.18 1.30
N ASP A 121 -7.94 -14.45 1.69
CA ASP A 121 -6.87 -15.25 2.29
C ASP A 121 -6.52 -16.51 1.48
N SER A 122 -6.64 -16.49 0.15
CA SER A 122 -6.18 -17.61 -0.70
C SER A 122 -4.67 -17.87 -0.55
N ALA A 123 -4.28 -19.14 -0.73
CA ALA A 123 -2.87 -19.57 -0.61
C ALA A 123 -1.96 -18.93 -1.67
N MET A 124 -2.53 -18.66 -2.85
CA MET A 124 -1.83 -18.05 -3.99
C MET A 124 -1.95 -16.53 -4.02
N ALA A 125 -3.00 -15.98 -3.44
CA ALA A 125 -3.28 -14.56 -3.50
C ALA A 125 -3.98 -14.09 -2.23
N LYS A 126 -3.51 -13.01 -1.64
CA LYS A 126 -4.16 -12.36 -0.51
C LYS A 126 -4.41 -10.91 -0.84
N TYR A 127 -5.53 -10.35 -0.40
CA TYR A 127 -5.79 -8.92 -0.57
C TYR A 127 -6.23 -8.24 0.71
N TYR A 128 -6.05 -6.93 0.70
CA TYR A 128 -6.35 -5.99 1.76
C TYR A 128 -6.94 -4.72 1.15
N SER A 129 -8.19 -4.42 1.48
CA SER A 129 -8.75 -3.11 1.19
C SER A 129 -8.28 -2.13 2.26
N ILE A 130 -7.71 -1.00 1.85
CA ILE A 130 -7.35 0.06 2.80
C ILE A 130 -8.65 0.70 3.30
N PRO A 131 -8.99 0.58 4.59
CA PRO A 131 -10.23 1.15 5.12
C PRO A 131 -10.06 2.65 5.32
N GLN A 132 -11.18 3.38 5.37
CA GLN A 132 -11.17 4.77 5.80
C GLN A 132 -11.04 4.80 7.32
N SER A 133 -10.14 5.62 7.84
CA SER A 133 -10.09 5.95 9.26
C SER A 133 -10.11 7.46 9.46
N ALA A 134 -10.30 7.92 10.70
CA ALA A 134 -10.22 9.34 11.03
C ALA A 134 -8.81 9.90 10.82
N SER A 135 -7.78 9.08 11.07
CA SER A 135 -6.36 9.40 10.86
C SER A 135 -5.91 9.25 9.41
N LEU A 136 -6.58 8.41 8.63
CA LEU A 136 -6.24 8.08 7.26
C LEU A 136 -7.50 8.10 6.38
N PRO A 137 -7.99 9.30 6.01
CA PRO A 137 -9.08 9.43 5.05
C PRO A 137 -8.62 9.00 3.66
N TYR A 138 -9.57 8.63 2.79
CA TYR A 138 -9.22 8.33 1.40
C TYR A 138 -8.58 9.53 0.70
N PRO A 139 -7.55 9.30 -0.14
CA PRO A 139 -6.93 10.37 -0.89
C PRO A 139 -7.93 11.00 -1.85
N THR A 140 -7.91 12.33 -1.93
CA THR A 140 -8.75 13.07 -2.86
C THR A 140 -8.07 13.15 -4.22
N LEU A 141 -8.86 13.12 -5.30
CA LEU A 141 -8.35 13.18 -6.66
C LEU A 141 -8.50 14.62 -7.21
N PRO A 142 -7.51 15.13 -7.97
CA PRO A 142 -6.32 14.44 -8.45
C PRO A 142 -5.21 14.26 -7.40
N ILE A 143 -4.43 13.18 -7.50
CA ILE A 143 -3.29 12.90 -6.61
C ILE A 143 -2.02 12.55 -7.40
N ARG A 144 -0.90 13.16 -7.05
CA ARG A 144 0.42 12.82 -7.62
C ARG A 144 0.92 11.49 -7.05
N LEU A 145 1.66 10.71 -7.86
CA LEU A 145 2.15 9.40 -7.40
C LEU A 145 3.06 9.46 -6.16
N PRO A 146 3.94 10.45 -5.96
CA PRO A 146 4.70 10.57 -4.71
C PRO A 146 3.81 10.81 -3.48
N ASN A 147 2.76 11.63 -3.61
CA ASN A 147 1.80 11.85 -2.52
C ASN A 147 0.98 10.58 -2.24
N PHE A 148 0.68 9.80 -3.28
CA PHE A 148 0.04 8.51 -3.10
C PHE A 148 0.97 7.49 -2.42
N ALA A 149 2.28 7.50 -2.73
CA ALA A 149 3.27 6.70 -2.01
C ALA A 149 3.29 7.06 -0.51
N MET A 150 3.21 8.35 -0.18
CA MET A 150 3.10 8.82 1.20
C MET A 150 1.86 8.31 1.92
N TYR A 151 0.72 8.35 1.24
CA TYR A 151 -0.51 7.78 1.77
C TYR A 151 -0.37 6.28 2.05
N LEU A 152 0.23 5.51 1.13
CA LEU A 152 0.45 4.07 1.33
C LEU A 152 1.42 3.80 2.49
N HIS A 153 2.48 4.59 2.61
CA HIS A 153 3.41 4.51 3.73
C HIS A 153 2.71 4.79 5.08
N ALA A 154 1.85 5.81 5.12
CA ALA A 154 1.02 6.11 6.28
C ALA A 154 0.05 4.97 6.61
N ALA A 155 -0.56 4.33 5.61
CA ALA A 155 -1.44 3.17 5.78
C ALA A 155 -0.71 1.97 6.41
N LEU A 156 0.50 1.67 5.96
CA LEU A 156 1.33 0.62 6.56
C LEU A 156 1.74 0.99 7.99
N SER A 157 2.11 2.26 8.21
CA SER A 157 2.48 2.76 9.53
C SER A 157 1.32 2.67 10.53
N GLU A 158 0.10 3.02 10.12
CA GLU A 158 -1.11 2.87 10.94
C GLU A 158 -1.39 1.40 11.25
N SER A 159 -1.25 0.51 10.26
CA SER A 159 -1.37 -0.94 10.44
C SER A 159 -0.39 -1.49 11.49
N ARG A 160 0.83 -0.95 11.54
CA ARG A 160 1.83 -1.34 12.56
C ARG A 160 1.49 -0.81 13.95
N LYS A 161 0.92 0.39 14.05
CA LYS A 161 0.48 0.96 15.35
C LYS A 161 -0.62 0.12 15.99
N THR A 162 -1.49 -0.49 15.19
CA THR A 162 -2.60 -1.32 15.68
C THR A 162 -2.21 -2.79 15.87
N MET A 163 -0.93 -3.17 15.80
CA MET A 163 -0.50 -4.57 15.91
C MET A 163 -0.98 -5.26 17.20
N ASN A 164 -0.98 -4.52 18.31
CA ASN A 164 -1.41 -4.99 19.63
C ASN A 164 -2.93 -4.96 19.83
N ASP A 165 -3.66 -4.24 18.99
CA ASP A 165 -5.12 -4.25 19.00
C ASP A 165 -5.63 -5.51 18.31
N SER A 166 -6.22 -6.41 19.09
CA SER A 166 -6.68 -7.71 18.58
C SER A 166 -8.04 -7.65 17.91
N SER A 167 -8.74 -6.51 18.00
CA SER A 167 -10.09 -6.32 17.47
C SER A 167 -10.10 -5.76 16.04
N SER A 168 -9.02 -5.12 15.59
CA SER A 168 -8.98 -4.46 14.29
C SER A 168 -8.29 -5.32 13.21
N GLY A 169 -8.97 -5.50 12.08
CA GLY A 169 -8.38 -6.09 10.87
C GLY A 169 -7.23 -5.25 10.28
N THR A 170 -7.06 -4.02 10.77
CA THR A 170 -6.10 -3.04 10.24
C THR A 170 -4.64 -3.50 10.37
N ARG A 171 -4.28 -4.32 11.37
CA ARG A 171 -2.92 -4.89 11.50
C ARG A 171 -2.54 -5.90 10.42
N ARG A 172 -3.52 -6.38 9.64
CA ARG A 172 -3.32 -7.44 8.65
C ARG A 172 -2.35 -7.02 7.55
N LEU A 173 -2.40 -5.76 7.11
CA LEU A 173 -1.49 -5.23 6.09
C LEU A 173 -0.02 -5.36 6.51
N ALA A 174 0.33 -4.89 7.70
CA ALA A 174 1.68 -5.01 8.26
C ALA A 174 2.12 -6.48 8.34
N LYS A 175 1.27 -7.36 8.87
CA LYS A 175 1.57 -8.80 8.92
C LYS A 175 1.83 -9.42 7.55
N MET A 176 1.08 -9.01 6.52
CA MET A 176 1.30 -9.47 5.16
C MET A 176 2.61 -8.94 4.59
N VAL A 177 2.88 -7.64 4.71
CA VAL A 177 4.13 -7.04 4.21
C VAL A 177 5.34 -7.68 4.89
N ASP A 178 5.35 -7.72 6.22
CA ASP A 178 6.48 -8.25 6.99
C ASP A 178 6.65 -9.77 6.79
N GLY A 179 5.55 -10.51 6.59
CA GLY A 179 5.57 -11.95 6.35
C GLY A 179 5.95 -12.36 4.92
N PHE A 180 5.60 -11.54 3.93
CA PHE A 180 5.88 -11.82 2.52
C PHE A 180 7.24 -11.29 2.06
N TYR A 181 7.80 -10.31 2.77
CA TYR A 181 9.07 -9.66 2.44
C TYR A 181 10.05 -9.66 3.63
N PRO A 182 10.39 -10.83 4.23
CA PRO A 182 11.23 -10.89 5.42
C PRO A 182 12.69 -10.49 5.17
N ALA A 183 13.17 -10.63 3.93
CA ALA A 183 14.51 -10.26 3.50
C ALA A 183 14.65 -8.77 3.15
N ASP A 184 13.61 -7.97 3.40
CA ASP A 184 13.64 -6.52 3.27
C ASP A 184 13.85 -5.94 4.70
N PRO A 185 15.11 -5.89 5.21
CA PRO A 185 15.39 -5.39 6.57
C PRO A 185 14.96 -3.93 6.76
N SER A 186 14.75 -3.20 5.66
CA SER A 186 14.18 -1.85 5.64
C SER A 186 12.66 -1.80 5.81
N SER A 187 11.99 -2.92 6.07
CA SER A 187 10.62 -2.88 6.57
C SER A 187 10.57 -2.16 7.93
N ALA A 188 11.65 -2.13 8.73
CA ALA A 188 11.73 -1.36 9.98
C ALA A 188 12.68 -0.15 9.95
N GLU A 189 13.54 -0.02 8.93
CA GLU A 189 14.54 1.05 8.82
C GLU A 189 14.43 1.74 7.45
N GLY A 190 14.35 3.07 7.47
CA GLY A 190 13.99 3.95 6.35
C GLY A 190 14.70 3.70 5.01
N LEU A 191 14.08 4.23 3.96
CA LEU A 191 14.51 4.15 2.57
C LEU A 191 15.71 5.07 2.28
N GLY A 192 16.82 4.88 3.00
CA GLY A 192 18.05 5.63 2.72
C GLY A 192 18.59 5.39 1.29
N PRO A 193 19.28 6.39 0.70
CA PRO A 193 19.91 6.22 -0.60
C PRO A 193 21.10 5.27 -0.46
N GLU A 194 21.17 4.33 -1.40
CA GLU A 194 22.26 3.38 -1.57
C GLU A 194 23.59 4.14 -1.73
N MET A 195 24.45 4.09 -0.70
CA MET A 195 25.88 4.41 -0.82
C MET A 195 26.69 3.19 -0.40
N THR A 196 27.18 2.49 -1.43
CA THR A 196 28.49 1.82 -1.51
C THR A 196 29.09 1.14 -0.26
N ALA A 197 29.21 -0.19 -0.40
CA ALA A 197 30.28 -1.09 0.07
C ALA A 197 30.09 -1.82 1.43
N PRO A 198 30.79 -2.95 1.63
CA PRO A 198 30.84 -4.16 0.80
C PRO A 198 30.33 -5.39 1.56
N ILE A 199 30.13 -6.47 0.82
CA ILE A 199 29.90 -7.86 1.26
C ILE A 199 30.64 -8.18 2.57
N ARG A 200 29.91 -8.44 3.66
CA ARG A 200 30.43 -9.15 4.84
C ARG A 200 29.78 -10.52 4.96
N VAL A 201 30.54 -11.51 4.52
CA VAL A 201 30.39 -12.92 4.91
C VAL A 201 30.70 -13.03 6.40
N GLY A 202 29.84 -13.71 7.16
CA GLY A 202 30.19 -14.23 8.50
C GLY A 202 29.11 -14.05 9.55
N GLY A 203 28.49 -15.16 9.98
CA GLY A 203 27.58 -15.11 11.12
C GLY A 203 26.78 -16.38 11.42
N LEU A 204 27.40 -17.55 11.32
CA LEU A 204 26.88 -18.79 11.91
C LEU A 204 26.79 -18.64 13.44
N PHE A 205 25.59 -18.36 13.98
CA PHE A 205 25.34 -18.46 15.42
C PHE A 205 24.07 -19.26 15.73
N LYS A 206 24.32 -20.54 16.02
CA LYS A 206 23.82 -21.34 17.14
C LYS A 206 22.51 -20.85 17.78
N ARG A 207 21.42 -21.54 17.45
CA ARG A 207 20.28 -21.73 18.37
C ARG A 207 20.70 -22.71 19.46
N ALA A 208 20.86 -22.23 20.69
CA ALA A 208 20.85 -23.04 21.89
C ALA A 208 20.17 -22.27 23.02
N PHE A 209 19.02 -22.82 23.46
CA PHE A 209 18.43 -22.82 24.80
C PHE A 209 18.75 -21.69 25.80
N GLY A 210 17.69 -21.08 26.34
CA GLY A 210 17.61 -20.83 27.80
C GLY A 210 17.25 -19.42 28.27
N ARG A 211 15.99 -19.25 28.67
CA ARG A 211 15.53 -18.87 30.04
C ARG A 211 16.00 -17.54 30.67
N ASN A 212 15.02 -16.64 30.93
CA ASN A 212 14.87 -15.61 31.99
C ASN A 212 16.03 -14.58 32.18
N GLN A 213 15.85 -13.27 32.36
CA GLN A 213 15.07 -12.59 33.40
C GLN A 213 15.12 -11.05 33.20
N LYS A 214 14.06 -10.38 33.71
CA LYS A 214 13.82 -8.97 34.08
C LYS A 214 14.89 -7.85 33.89
N ASN A 215 14.32 -6.71 33.43
CA ASN A 215 14.58 -5.31 33.78
C ASN A 215 15.93 -4.65 33.43
N SER A 216 15.90 -3.73 32.47
CA SER A 216 16.66 -2.47 32.53
C SER A 216 15.98 -1.41 31.67
N THR A 217 15.38 -0.43 32.34
CA THR A 217 15.03 0.90 31.84
C THR A 217 16.27 1.63 31.33
N THR A 218 16.17 2.19 30.11
CA THR A 218 16.78 3.45 29.59
C THR A 218 17.27 3.30 28.16
N ASN A 219 16.90 4.29 27.33
CA ASN A 219 17.37 4.60 25.97
C ASN A 219 16.84 3.64 24.88
N SER A 220 16.08 4.03 23.87
CA SER A 220 16.05 5.31 23.15
C SER A 220 14.71 5.49 22.44
N ALA A 221 13.94 6.49 22.87
CA ALA A 221 12.95 7.15 22.03
C ALA A 221 13.70 7.96 20.95
N ARG A 222 13.92 7.38 19.77
CA ARG A 222 14.40 8.09 18.58
C ARG A 222 13.93 7.33 17.34
N GLY A 223 12.80 7.77 16.78
CA GLY A 223 12.23 7.20 15.56
C GLY A 223 11.02 7.99 15.09
N GLY A 224 11.14 9.32 15.05
CA GLY A 224 9.97 10.19 14.85
C GLY A 224 10.24 11.43 14.01
N ASN A 225 11.25 11.46 13.15
CA ASN A 225 11.41 12.58 12.22
C ASN A 225 12.22 12.26 10.95
N ALA A 226 13.08 11.22 10.94
CA ALA A 226 13.88 10.89 9.75
C ALA A 226 12.99 10.51 8.54
N ASP A 227 11.87 9.83 8.79
CA ASP A 227 10.98 9.33 7.76
C ASP A 227 10.21 10.43 7.02
N THR A 228 10.17 11.67 7.51
CA THR A 228 9.46 12.78 6.82
C THR A 228 10.38 13.59 5.91
N TYR A 229 11.69 13.61 6.19
CA TYR A 229 12.65 14.39 5.41
C TYR A 229 12.92 13.80 4.02
N GLU A 230 12.77 12.50 3.82
CA GLU A 230 12.97 11.85 2.52
C GLU A 230 11.89 12.22 1.49
N PHE A 231 10.72 12.65 1.95
CA PHE A 231 9.60 13.04 1.08
C PHE A 231 9.53 14.54 0.79
N ILE A 232 10.40 15.35 1.41
CA ILE A 232 10.41 16.82 1.31
C ILE A 232 11.83 17.35 1.02
N THR A 233 12.62 16.69 0.17
CA THR A 233 13.82 17.32 -0.39
C THR A 233 13.70 17.51 -1.89
N PRO A 234 13.18 18.66 -2.34
CA PRO A 234 13.31 19.09 -3.73
C PRO A 234 14.69 19.70 -3.92
N PHE A 235 15.77 18.91 -3.80
CA PHE A 235 17.08 19.37 -4.25
C PHE A 235 17.32 18.84 -5.65
N ARG A 236 16.95 19.66 -6.63
CA ARG A 236 17.54 19.58 -7.96
C ARG A 236 18.99 20.05 -7.84
N MET A 237 19.95 19.13 -7.95
CA MET A 237 21.32 19.49 -8.28
C MET A 237 21.37 19.74 -9.79
N ASP A 238 20.92 20.91 -10.22
CA ASP A 238 21.26 21.47 -11.52
C ASP A 238 21.30 23.01 -11.36
N GLU A 239 22.33 23.61 -11.95
CA GLU A 239 22.73 25.04 -11.90
C GLU A 239 23.44 25.49 -10.61
N TRP A 240 24.73 25.20 -10.48
CA TRP A 240 25.84 26.15 -10.16
C TRP A 240 27.15 25.34 -10.20
N GLY A 241 27.88 25.46 -11.31
CA GLY A 241 29.18 24.81 -11.55
C GLY A 241 29.51 24.80 -13.03
#